data_AF-A0A519T461-F1
#
_entry.id   AF-A0A519T461-F1
#
_cell.length_a   1.000
_cell.length_b   1.000
_cell.length_c   1.000
_cell.angle_alpha   90.00
_cell.angle_beta   90.00
_cell.angle_gamma   90.00
#
_symmetry.space_group_name_H-M   'P 1'
#
loop_
_entity.id
_entity.type
_entity.pdbx_description
1 polymer ?
#
loop_
_entity_poly.entity_id
_entity_poly.type
_entity_poly.pdbx_seq_one_letter_code
_entity_poly.pdbx_strand_id
1 'polypeptide(L)' 'MNQTFPLPDPLPLESGETLAGARVAYRTWGRLSPGRDNVVWV' A
#
# COMPACT_ATOMS: atom_id res chain seq x y z
N MET A 1 -5.30 -12.59 -8.29
CA MET A 1 -6.18 -11.62 -7.62
C MET A 1 -5.43 -10.30 -7.49
N ASN A 2 -6.00 -9.19 -7.97
CA ASN A 2 -5.42 -7.85 -7.78
C ASN A 2 -5.88 -7.31 -6.43
N GLN A 3 -4.95 -7.04 -5.52
CA GLN A 3 -5.23 -6.39 -4.24
C GLN A 3 -4.97 -4.89 -4.39
N THR A 4 -5.77 -4.08 -3.68
CA THR A 4 -5.58 -2.63 -3.64
C THR A 4 -5.68 -2.14 -2.20
N PHE A 5 -4.90 -1.12 -1.86
CA PHE A 5 -4.89 -0.46 -0.56
C PHE A 5 -5.21 1.03 -0.74
N PRO A 6 -6.26 1.58 -0.09
CA PRO A 6 -6.55 3.01 -0.14
C PRO A 6 -5.52 3.77 0.70
N LEU A 7 -5.04 4.89 0.15
CA LEU A 7 -4.18 5.82 0.89
C LEU A 7 -5.02 6.86 1.64
N PRO A 8 -4.43 7.58 2.62
CA PRO A 8 -5.06 8.75 3.21
C PRO A 8 -5.57 9.71 2.14
N ASP A 9 -6.75 10.28 2.37
CA ASP A 9 -7.43 11.13 1.40
C ASP A 9 -7.65 12.55 1.98
N PRO A 10 -7.11 13.60 1.35
CA PRO A 10 -6.24 13.54 0.17
C PRO A 10 -4.80 13.12 0.49
N LEU A 11 -4.12 12.49 -0.48
CA LEU A 11 -2.70 12.16 -0.35
C LEU A 11 -1.84 13.41 -0.62
N PRO A 12 -1.09 13.94 0.37
CA PRO A 12 -0.16 15.03 0.12
C PRO A 12 1.03 14.55 -0.71
N LEU A 13 1.39 15.32 -1.73
CA LEU A 13 2.57 15.07 -2.57
C LEU A 13 3.71 16.00 -2.16
N GLU A 14 4.96 15.60 -2.39
CA GLU A 14 6.15 16.41 -2.08
C GLU A 14 6.19 17.74 -2.86
N SER A 15 5.47 17.82 -3.99
CA SER A 15 5.28 19.07 -4.75
C SER A 15 4.44 20.12 -4.01
N GLY A 16 3.78 19.76 -2.91
CA GLY A 16 2.80 20.60 -2.21
C GLY A 16 1.36 20.45 -2.72
N GLU A 17 1.14 19.64 -3.77
CA GLU A 17 -0.20 19.32 -4.27
C GLU A 17 -0.82 18.12 -3.53
N THR A 18 -2.06 17.81 -3.89
CA THR A 18 -2.86 16.72 -3.29
C THR A 18 -3.45 15.81 -4.34
N LEU A 19 -3.41 14.49 -4.11
CA LEU A 19 -4.05 13.48 -4.95
C LEU A 19 -5.28 12.88 -4.25
N ALA A 20 -6.47 13.16 -4.78
CA ALA A 20 -7.72 12.63 -4.26
C ALA A 20 -7.96 11.16 -4.66
N GLY A 21 -8.44 10.35 -3.71
CA GLY A 21 -8.87 8.97 -3.98
C GLY A 21 -7.73 8.01 -4.36
N ALA A 22 -6.50 8.29 -3.92
CA ALA A 22 -5.32 7.50 -4.25
C ALA A 22 -5.40 6.06 -3.71
N ARG A 23 -4.95 5.10 -4.52
CA ARG A 23 -4.90 3.66 -4.19
C ARG A 23 -3.61 3.03 -4.70
N VAL A 24 -3.03 2.12 -3.91
CA VAL A 24 -1.85 1.34 -4.31
C VAL A 24 -2.29 -0.08 -4.69
N ALA A 25 -1.98 -0.52 -5.90
CA ALA A 25 -2.14 -1.90 -6.29
C ALA A 25 -0.93 -2.72 -5.82
N TYR A 26 -1.17 -3.88 -5.21
CA TYR A 26 -0.11 -4.76 -4.74
C TYR A 26 -0.46 -6.24 -4.91
N ARG A 27 0.55 -7.09 -4.70
CA ARG A 27 0.40 -8.53 -4.63
C ARG A 27 1.31 -9.08 -3.54
N THR A 28 0.89 -10.21 -2.96
CA THR A 28 1.64 -10.95 -1.96
C THR A 28 1.94 -12.34 -2.50
N TRP A 29 3.11 -12.87 -2.15
CA TRP A 29 3.50 -14.25 -2.44
C TRP A 29 3.93 -14.91 -1.12
N GLY A 30 3.54 -16.17 -0.92
CA GLY A 30 3.72 -16.87 0.35
C GLY A 30 2.65 -16.56 1.39
N ARG A 31 2.94 -16.87 2.66
CA ARG A 31 2.01 -16.72 3.79
C ARG A 31 2.68 -15.95 4.93
N LEU A 32 1.97 -14.95 5.47
CA LEU A 32 2.41 -14.19 6.64
C LEU A 32 2.43 -15.09 7.89
N SER A 33 3.51 -15.04 8.67
CA SER A 33 3.62 -15.75 9.95
C SER A 33 2.66 -15.12 10.99
N PRO A 34 2.25 -15.85 12.05
CA PRO A 34 1.46 -15.27 13.14
C PRO A 34 2.15 -14.06 13.80
N GLY A 35 3.48 -14.09 13.89
CA GLY A 35 4.30 -12.97 14.40
C GLY A 35 4.49 -11.82 13.41
N ARG A 36 4.12 -12.01 12.13
CA ARG A 36 4.24 -11.03 11.04
C ARG A 36 5.67 -10.54 10.78
N ASP A 37 6.65 -11.38 11.10
CA ASP A 37 8.08 -11.11 11.04
C ASP A 37 8.76 -11.55 9.74
N ASN A 38 8.00 -12.10 8.79
CA ASN A 38 8.50 -12.61 7.51
C ASN A 38 8.10 -11.75 6.31
N VAL A 39 7.91 -10.45 6.52
CA VAL A 39 7.59 -9.50 5.44
C VAL A 39 8.86 -9.09 4.72
N VAL A 40 8.83 -9.19 3.39
CA VAL A 40 9.85 -8.59 2.51
C VAL A 40 9.13 -7.57 1.64
N TRP A 41 9.64 -6.33 1.64
CA TRP A 41 9.16 -5.26 0.78
C TRP A 41 10.13 -5.09 -0.39
N VAL A 42 9.63 -5.19 -1.62
CA VAL A 42 10.37 -5.01 -2.88
C VAL A 42 9.69 -4.01 -3.79
#